data_AF-A0A3C1FAR9-F1
#
_entry.id   AF-A0A3C1FAR9-F1
#
_cell.length_a   1.000
_cell.length_b   1.000
_cell.length_c   1.000
_cell.angle_alpha   90.00
_cell.angle_beta   90.00
_cell.angle_gamma   90.00
#
_symmetry.space_group_name_H-M   'P 1'
#
loop_
_entity.id
_entity.type
_entity.pdbx_description
1 polymer ?
#
loop_
_entity_poly.entity_id
_entity_poly.type
_entity_poly.pdbx_seq_one_letter_code
_entity_poly.pdbx_strand_id
1 'polypeptide(L)' 'RPWTEAMAATGGVNTKEINYNTFESLKCPGLFITGELLDVDGKSGGFNLHFAWASGYIAAKNASEEK' A
#
# COMPACT_ATOMS: atom_id res chain seq x y z
N ARG A 1 -3.65 -2.20 24.66
CA ARG A 1 -3.72 -3.58 24.12
C ARG A 1 -2.38 -3.89 23.48
N PRO A 2 -1.85 -5.12 23.61
CA PRO A 2 -0.62 -5.53 22.92
C PRO A 2 -0.81 -5.55 21.40
N TRP A 3 0.28 -5.54 20.64
CA TRP A 3 0.24 -5.57 19.16
C TRP A 3 -0.44 -6.83 18.62
N THR A 4 -0.44 -7.93 19.39
CA THR A 4 -1.13 -9.20 19.06
C THR A 4 -2.65 -9.06 18.98
N GLU A 5 -3.21 -7.97 19.50
CA GLU A 5 -4.63 -7.63 19.42
C GLU A 5 -4.90 -6.42 18.51
N ALA A 6 -3.88 -5.91 17.81
CA ALA A 6 -4.01 -4.78 16.91
C ALA A 6 -4.78 -5.19 15.64
N MET A 7 -5.60 -4.27 15.13
CA MET A 7 -6.36 -4.48 13.89
C MET A 7 -5.68 -3.90 12.65
N ALA A 8 -4.67 -3.05 12.86
CA ALA A 8 -3.86 -2.43 11.83
C ALA A 8 -2.48 -2.09 12.40
N ALA A 9 -1.49 -1.98 11.53
CA ALA A 9 -0.15 -1.49 11.79
C ALA A 9 -0.03 -0.01 11.39
N THR A 10 0.79 0.73 12.14
CA THR A 10 1.27 2.07 11.78
C THR A 10 2.74 1.95 11.36
N GLY A 11 3.16 2.75 10.39
CA GLY A 11 4.47 2.60 9.76
C GLY A 11 4.39 1.74 8.50
N GLY A 12 5.54 1.39 7.93
CA GLY A 12 5.64 0.58 6.73
C GLY A 12 6.72 1.10 5.79
N VAL A 13 6.59 0.78 4.50
CA VAL A 13 7.45 1.30 3.45
C VAL A 13 7.19 2.79 3.27
N ASN A 14 8.27 3.58 3.31
CA ASN A 14 8.21 5.02 3.13
C ASN A 14 7.58 5.37 1.77
N THR A 15 6.43 6.04 1.82
CA THR A 15 5.64 6.40 0.65
C THR A 15 6.37 7.31 -0.33
N LYS A 16 7.42 8.02 0.10
CA LYS A 16 8.31 8.80 -0.77
C LYS A 16 9.14 7.95 -1.73
N GLU A 17 9.23 6.64 -1.49
CA GLU A 17 9.98 5.68 -2.31
C GLU A 17 9.07 4.93 -3.29
N ILE A 18 7.80 5.35 -3.39
CA ILE A 18 6.76 4.72 -4.20
C ILE A 18 6.19 5.76 -5.16
N ASN A 19 5.93 5.35 -6.41
CA ASN A 19 5.20 6.17 -7.36
C ASN A 19 3.71 6.20 -6.99
N TYR A 20 3.19 7.36 -6.61
CA TYR A 20 1.80 7.51 -6.15
C TYR A 20 0.74 7.17 -7.22
N ASN A 21 1.09 7.19 -8.50
CA ASN A 21 0.15 6.90 -9.58
C ASN A 21 0.10 5.41 -9.95
N THR A 22 1.17 4.65 -9.65
CA THR A 22 1.31 3.26 -10.10
C THR A 22 1.52 2.28 -8.96
N PHE A 23 1.90 2.75 -7.77
CA PHE A 23 2.35 1.95 -6.63
C PHE A 23 3.62 1.11 -6.89
N GLU A 24 4.36 1.41 -7.95
CA GLU A 24 5.67 0.83 -8.22
C GLU A 24 6.75 1.46 -7.33
N SER A 25 7.75 0.67 -6.93
CA SER A 25 8.93 1.14 -6.21
C SER A 25 9.81 2.00 -7.10
N LEU A 26 10.16 3.19 -6.61
CA LEU A 26 11.15 4.07 -7.26
C LEU A 26 12.58 3.52 -7.19
N LYS A 27 12.82 2.48 -6.39
CA LYS A 27 14.14 1.85 -6.19
C LYS A 27 14.30 0.52 -6.91
N CYS A 28 13.20 -0.17 -7.21
CA CYS A 28 13.21 -1.50 -7.80
C CYS A 28 12.12 -1.60 -8.87
N PRO A 29 12.46 -1.42 -10.15
CA PRO A 29 11.50 -1.52 -11.24
C PRO A 29 10.81 -2.88 -11.27
N GLY A 30 9.51 -2.90 -11.55
CA GLY A 30 8.65 -4.09 -11.54
C GLY A 30 8.23 -4.59 -10.16
N LEU A 31 8.66 -3.93 -9.07
CA LEU A 31 8.19 -4.22 -7.72
C LEU A 31 7.07 -3.25 -7.33
N PHE A 32 5.88 -3.79 -7.04
CA PHE A 32 4.71 -3.01 -6.62
C PHE A 32 4.36 -3.29 -5.16
N ILE A 33 4.03 -2.23 -4.41
CA ILE A 33 3.74 -2.31 -2.97
C ILE A 33 2.42 -1.58 -2.68
N THR A 34 1.49 -2.25 -2.00
CA THR A 34 0.12 -1.78 -1.79
C THR A 34 -0.40 -2.07 -0.39
N GLY A 35 -1.50 -1.42 -0.01
CA GLY A 35 -2.19 -1.66 1.25
C GLY A 35 -1.34 -1.36 2.48
N GLU A 36 -1.56 -2.12 3.54
CA GLU A 36 -0.99 -1.89 4.87
C GLU A 36 0.53 -2.08 4.96
N LEU A 37 1.19 -2.55 3.89
CA LEU A 37 2.65 -2.58 3.85
C LEU A 37 3.25 -1.17 3.66
N LEU A 38 2.48 -0.24 3.13
CA LEU A 38 2.87 1.17 3.00
C LEU A 38 2.70 1.89 4.33
N ASP A 39 3.51 2.93 4.54
CA ASP A 39 3.36 3.87 5.65
C ASP A 39 2.14 4.79 5.46
N VAL A 40 0.95 4.17 5.52
CA VAL A 40 -0.38 4.77 5.39
C VAL A 40 -1.34 4.03 6.31
N ASP A 41 -1.80 4.71 7.35
CA ASP A 41 -2.84 4.21 8.25
C ASP A 41 -4.02 5.17 8.35
N GLY A 42 -5.22 4.60 8.33
CA GLY A 42 -6.49 5.30 8.49
C GLY A 42 -7.14 4.98 9.84
N LYS A 43 -8.06 5.86 10.26
CA LYS A 43 -8.95 5.57 11.40
C LYS A 43 -9.83 4.35 11.11
N SER A 44 -10.36 3.72 12.16
CA SER A 44 -11.42 2.71 12.02
C SER A 44 -12.65 3.29 11.30
N GLY A 45 -13.37 2.43 10.56
CA GLY A 45 -14.52 2.85 9.74
C GLY A 45 -14.42 2.45 8.26
N GLY A 46 -13.53 1.53 7.91
CA GLY A 46 -13.38 1.00 6.55
C GLY A 46 -12.29 1.65 5.70
N PHE A 47 -11.60 2.68 6.22
CA PHE A 47 -10.57 3.41 5.47
C PHE A 47 -9.37 2.54 5.08
N ASN A 48 -8.84 1.72 6.00
CA ASN A 48 -7.71 0.83 5.71
C ASN A 48 -8.05 -0.20 4.62
N LEU A 49 -9.24 -0.80 4.69
CA LEU A 49 -9.71 -1.73 3.66
C LEU A 49 -9.91 -1.02 2.33
N HIS A 50 -10.55 0.15 2.31
CA HIS A 50 -10.72 0.93 1.09
C HIS A 50 -9.37 1.27 0.44
N PHE A 51 -8.39 1.69 1.23
CA PHE A 51 -7.04 1.97 0.75
C PHE A 51 -6.35 0.70 0.19
N ALA A 52 -6.48 -0.44 0.88
CA ALA A 52 -5.96 -1.71 0.39
C ALA A 52 -6.55 -2.10 -0.99
N TRP A 53 -7.86 -1.95 -1.17
CA TRP A 53 -8.52 -2.24 -2.45
C TRP A 53 -8.12 -1.25 -3.55
N ALA A 54 -8.15 0.04 -3.25
CA ALA A 54 -7.85 1.09 -4.24
C ALA A 54 -6.38 1.00 -4.70
N SER A 55 -5.43 0.90 -3.77
CA SER A 55 -4.00 0.76 -4.10
C SER A 55 -3.71 -0.54 -4.84
N GLY A 56 -4.30 -1.66 -4.40
CA GLY A 56 -4.20 -2.96 -5.08
C GLY A 56 -4.67 -2.92 -6.52
N TYR A 57 -5.83 -2.28 -6.78
CA TYR A 57 -6.35 -2.13 -8.14
C TYR A 57 -5.43 -1.30 -9.05
N ILE A 58 -4.95 -0.17 -8.54
CA ILE A 58 -4.04 0.71 -9.30
C ILE A 58 -2.73 -0.01 -9.63
N ALA A 59 -2.14 -0.69 -8.64
CA ALA A 59 -0.91 -1.46 -8.83
C ALA A 59 -1.10 -2.58 -9.85
N ALA A 60 -2.15 -3.39 -9.71
CA ALA A 60 -2.43 -4.50 -10.60
C ALA A 60 -2.64 -4.03 -12.05
N LYS A 61 -3.35 -2.90 -12.24
CA LYS A 61 -3.54 -2.31 -13.57
C LYS A 61 -2.18 -1.99 -14.21
N ASN A 62 -1.30 -1.28 -13.51
CA ASN A 62 0.01 -0.88 -14.04
C ASN A 62 0.95 -2.08 -14.24
N ALA A 63 1.00 -3.00 -13.27
CA ALA A 63 1.80 -4.22 -13.35
C ALA A 63 1.38 -5.13 -14.51
N SER A 64 0.11 -5.08 -14.93
CA SER A 64 -0.40 -5.84 -16.08
C SER A 64 -0.12 -5.21 -17.44
N GLU A 65 0.11 -3.88 -17.46
CA GLU A 65 0.43 -3.12 -18.67
C GLU A 65 1.95 -3.10 -18.96
N GLU A 66 2.79 -3.37 -17.94
CA GLU A 66 4.21 -3.65 -18.11
C GLU A 66 4.42 -4.97 -18.88
N LYS A 67 5.04 -4.87 -20.05
CA LYS A 67 5.46 -6.00 -20.88
C LYS A 67 6.91 -6.36 -20.61
#